data_AF-A0A3D5YK19-F1
#
_entry.id   AF-A0A3D5YK19-F1
#
_cell.length_a   1.000
_cell.length_b   1.000
_cell.length_c   1.000
_cell.angle_alpha   90.00
_cell.angle_beta   90.00
_cell.angle_gamma   90.00
#
_symmetry.space_group_name_H-M   'P 1'
#
loop_
_entity.id
_entity.type
_entity.pdbx_description
1 polymer ?
#
loop_
_entity_poly.entity_id
_entity_poly.type
_entity_poly.pdbx_seq_one_letter_code
_entity_poly.pdbx_strand_id
1 'polypeptide(L)'
;GKSNLHRVWDSGMIDHWKMSYTEYSSWIMSTRTSENIVSWKNTSVHDWVRESVIYREECYNTGDPERMGYRYIYDHTELLHLRLAQAGVRLADALN
;
A
#
# COMPACT_ATOMS: atom_id res chain seq x y z
N GLY A 1 -6.83 -3.91 19.89
CA GLY A 1 -6.00 -4.81 19.06
C GLY A 1 -6.18 -4.53 17.57
N LYS A 2 -6.97 -5.35 16.86
CA LYS A 2 -7.09 -5.30 15.38
C LYS A 2 -7.62 -3.98 14.79
N SER A 3 -8.64 -3.37 15.42
CA SER A 3 -9.22 -2.12 14.89
C SER A 3 -8.22 -0.96 14.85
N ASN A 4 -7.25 -0.90 15.77
CA ASN A 4 -6.22 0.13 15.75
C ASN A 4 -5.22 -0.08 14.59
N LEU A 5 -4.79 -1.32 14.35
CA LEU A 5 -3.89 -1.65 13.24
C LEU A 5 -4.55 -1.40 11.88
N HIS A 6 -5.83 -1.77 11.73
CA HIS A 6 -6.60 -1.46 10.53
C HIS A 6 -6.61 0.04 10.26
N ARG A 7 -6.94 0.86 11.27
CA ARG A 7 -6.94 2.33 11.12
C ARG A 7 -5.56 2.89 10.75
N VAL A 8 -4.48 2.30 11.25
CA VAL A 8 -3.11 2.69 10.89
C VAL A 8 -2.88 2.48 9.39
N TRP A 9 -3.27 1.34 8.84
CA TRP A 9 -3.11 1.05 7.41
C TRP A 9 -4.08 1.83 6.52
N ASP A 10 -5.34 1.96 6.94
CA ASP A 10 -6.40 2.59 6.14
C ASP A 10 -6.19 4.10 5.98
N SER A 11 -5.65 4.78 7.01
CA SER A 11 -5.42 6.23 6.94
C SER A 11 -4.15 6.69 7.65
N GLY A 12 -3.79 6.11 8.79
CA GLY A 12 -2.70 6.64 9.64
C GLY A 12 -1.34 6.74 8.94
N MET A 13 -0.96 5.74 8.16
CA MET A 13 0.30 5.76 7.40
C MET A 13 0.23 6.71 6.19
N ILE A 14 -0.93 6.84 5.55
CA ILE A 14 -1.14 7.78 4.43
C ILE A 14 -1.04 9.22 4.96
N ASP A 15 -1.73 9.52 6.07
CA ASP A 15 -1.77 10.82 6.72
C ASP A 15 -0.40 11.25 7.29
N HIS A 16 0.54 10.32 7.43
CA HIS A 16 1.91 10.61 7.86
C HIS A 16 2.68 11.43 6.82
N TRP A 17 2.39 11.23 5.53
CA TRP A 17 3.09 11.89 4.42
C TRP A 17 2.69 13.36 4.25
N LYS A 18 1.56 13.79 4.82
CA LYS A 18 1.07 15.18 4.78
C LYS A 18 0.91 15.77 3.36
N MET A 19 0.77 14.91 2.37
CA MET A 19 0.47 15.28 0.98
C MET A 19 -1.04 15.18 0.73
N SER A 20 -1.57 15.99 -0.18
CA SER A 20 -2.93 15.73 -0.69
C SER A 20 -2.97 14.40 -1.44
N TYR A 21 -4.15 13.78 -1.58
CA TYR A 21 -4.28 12.50 -2.28
C TYR A 21 -3.77 12.55 -3.71
N THR A 22 -3.99 13.67 -4.43
CA THR A 22 -3.52 13.86 -5.81
C THR A 22 -1.99 13.98 -5.88
N GLU A 23 -1.38 14.74 -4.98
CA GLU A 23 0.09 14.86 -4.93
C GLU A 23 0.71 13.52 -4.59
N TYR A 24 0.14 12.82 -3.61
CA TYR A 24 0.69 11.55 -3.15
C TYR A 24 0.57 10.47 -4.22
N SER A 25 -0.59 10.35 -4.88
CA SER A 25 -0.75 9.40 -5.99
C SER A 25 0.19 9.72 -7.15
N SER A 26 0.37 11.01 -7.48
CA SER A 26 1.28 11.43 -8.55
C SER A 26 2.73 11.10 -8.23
N TRP A 27 3.15 11.35 -6.99
CA TRP A 27 4.49 11.02 -6.52
C TRP A 27 4.73 9.50 -6.45
N ILE A 28 3.80 8.72 -5.89
CA ILE A 28 3.94 7.25 -5.85
C ILE A 28 4.11 6.71 -7.27
N MET A 29 3.31 7.17 -8.21
CA MET A 29 3.38 6.71 -9.60
C MET A 29 4.66 7.14 -10.31
N SER A 30 5.23 8.32 -9.99
CA SER A 30 6.48 8.79 -10.60
C SER A 30 7.71 7.98 -10.17
N THR A 31 7.61 7.22 -9.06
CA THR A 31 8.68 6.32 -8.59
C THR A 31 8.67 4.93 -9.26
N ARG A 32 7.69 4.62 -10.13
CA ARG A 32 7.52 3.29 -10.72
C ARG A 32 8.03 3.22 -12.15
N THR A 33 8.62 2.08 -12.50
CA THR A 33 9.12 1.87 -13.86
C THR A 33 7.99 1.38 -14.78
N SER A 34 8.20 1.51 -16.09
CA SER A 34 7.29 0.98 -17.10
C SER A 34 7.08 -0.53 -16.93
N GLU A 35 8.14 -1.27 -16.57
CA GLU A 35 8.09 -2.72 -16.34
C GLU A 35 7.20 -3.07 -15.15
N ASN A 36 7.26 -2.28 -14.06
CA ASN A 36 6.34 -2.45 -12.94
C ASN A 36 4.88 -2.31 -13.42
N ILE A 37 4.57 -1.22 -14.12
CA ILE A 37 3.21 -0.93 -14.59
C ILE A 37 2.70 -2.05 -15.49
N VAL A 38 3.51 -2.51 -16.46
CA VAL A 38 3.13 -3.61 -17.37
C VAL A 38 2.88 -4.90 -16.60
N SER A 39 3.72 -5.22 -15.61
CA SER A 39 3.55 -6.43 -14.80
C SER A 39 2.25 -6.43 -13.98
N TRP A 40 1.73 -5.26 -13.60
CA TRP A 40 0.53 -5.15 -12.77
C TRP A 40 -0.77 -5.15 -13.58
N LYS A 41 -0.76 -4.63 -14.81
CA LYS A 41 -1.94 -4.65 -15.71
C LYS A 41 -2.37 -6.08 -16.04
N ASN A 42 -1.43 -6.97 -16.33
CA ASN A 42 -1.71 -8.35 -16.73
C ASN A 42 -1.98 -9.29 -15.53
N THR A 43 -2.70 -8.85 -14.49
CA THR A 43 -3.00 -9.67 -13.30
C THR A 43 -4.50 -9.75 -13.04
N SER A 44 -4.97 -10.91 -12.58
CA SER A 44 -6.39 -11.13 -12.28
C SER A 44 -6.78 -10.68 -10.87
N VAL A 45 -8.07 -10.46 -10.63
CA VAL A 45 -8.60 -10.17 -9.28
C VAL A 45 -8.17 -11.24 -8.26
N HIS A 46 -8.12 -12.51 -8.67
CA HIS A 46 -7.65 -13.60 -7.82
C HIS A 46 -6.18 -13.41 -7.39
N ASP A 47 -5.33 -12.90 -8.28
CA ASP A 47 -3.94 -12.57 -7.95
C ASP A 47 -3.85 -11.42 -6.95
N TRP A 48 -4.71 -10.40 -7.10
CA TRP A 48 -4.72 -9.25 -6.20
C TRP A 48 -5.08 -9.65 -4.77
N VAL A 49 -6.08 -10.54 -4.63
CA VAL A 49 -6.50 -11.11 -3.34
C VAL A 49 -5.38 -11.98 -2.76
N ARG A 50 -4.77 -12.85 -3.56
CA ARG A 50 -3.67 -13.71 -3.12
C ARG A 50 -2.50 -12.88 -2.59
N GLU A 51 -2.10 -11.84 -3.30
CA GLU A 51 -1.05 -10.91 -2.85
C GLU A 51 -1.42 -10.23 -1.53
N SER A 52 -2.65 -9.73 -1.39
CA SER A 52 -3.11 -9.14 -0.12
C SER A 52 -3.05 -10.12 1.04
N VAL A 53 -3.32 -11.41 0.81
CA VAL A 53 -3.19 -12.46 1.83
C VAL A 53 -1.72 -12.69 2.19
N ILE A 54 -0.82 -12.69 1.22
CA ILE A 54 0.63 -12.85 1.45
C ILE A 54 1.17 -11.68 2.28
N TYR A 55 0.91 -10.44 1.86
CA TYR A 55 1.39 -9.25 2.57
C TYR A 55 0.75 -9.04 3.94
N ARG A 56 -0.41 -9.68 4.20
CA ARG A 56 -1.10 -9.55 5.48
C ARG A 56 -0.20 -9.94 6.65
N GLU A 57 0.64 -10.97 6.52
CA GLU A 57 1.54 -11.39 7.60
C GLU A 57 2.53 -10.29 7.97
N GLU A 58 3.08 -9.61 6.95
CA GLU A 58 4.00 -8.48 7.14
C GLU A 58 3.33 -7.35 7.94
N CYS A 59 2.08 -7.03 7.64
CA CYS A 59 1.31 -6.01 8.36
C CYS A 59 1.16 -6.27 9.87
N TYR A 60 1.32 -7.52 10.34
CA TYR A 60 1.25 -7.86 11.76
C TYR A 60 2.61 -7.83 12.47
N ASN A 61 3.70 -7.49 11.76
CA ASN A 61 5.03 -7.32 12.35
C ASN A 61 5.15 -5.97 13.08
N THR A 62 4.31 -5.79 14.11
CA THR A 62 4.16 -4.52 14.82
C THR A 62 5.21 -4.28 15.90
N GLY A 63 5.99 -5.31 16.28
CA GLY A 63 6.78 -5.29 17.51
C GLY A 63 5.87 -5.15 18.72
N ASP A 64 5.98 -4.04 19.46
CA ASP A 64 5.04 -3.66 20.53
C ASP A 64 3.79 -2.94 19.93
N PRO A 65 2.62 -3.60 19.90
CA PRO A 65 1.41 -3.05 19.28
C PRO A 65 0.89 -1.79 19.97
N GLU A 66 1.25 -1.55 21.24
CA GLU A 66 0.82 -0.38 22.01
C GLU A 66 1.72 0.84 21.73
N ARG A 67 2.88 0.63 21.10
CA ARG A 67 3.88 1.67 20.80
C ARG A 67 4.19 1.80 19.31
N MET A 68 3.27 1.40 18.44
CA MET A 68 3.40 1.63 17.00
C MET A 68 3.62 3.14 16.73
N GLY A 69 4.86 3.47 16.34
CA GLY A 69 5.32 4.84 16.12
C GLY A 69 6.00 4.98 14.77
N TYR A 70 6.87 5.99 14.63
CA TYR A 70 7.59 6.29 13.38
C TYR A 70 8.27 5.06 12.76
N ARG A 71 8.87 4.19 13.58
CA ARG A 71 9.56 2.99 13.11
C ARG A 71 8.64 2.04 12.34
N TYR A 72 7.44 1.82 12.85
CA TYR A 72 6.46 0.95 12.20
C TYR A 72 6.04 1.51 10.83
N ILE A 73 5.79 2.82 10.77
CA ILE A 73 5.44 3.50 9.51
C ILE A 73 6.59 3.37 8.51
N TYR A 74 7.82 3.62 8.95
CA TYR A 74 9.01 3.51 8.11
C TYR A 74 9.19 2.09 7.55
N ASP A 75 9.12 1.07 8.41
CA ASP A 75 9.32 -0.32 8.01
C ASP A 75 8.28 -0.81 6.98
N HIS A 76 7.06 -0.26 7.01
CA HIS A 76 5.95 -0.66 6.12
C HIS A 76 5.68 0.33 4.98
N THR A 77 6.45 1.41 4.87
CA THR A 77 6.25 2.47 3.87
C THR A 77 6.32 1.92 2.45
N GLU A 78 7.32 1.08 2.17
CA GLU A 78 7.51 0.52 0.83
C GLU A 78 6.32 -0.36 0.41
N LEU A 79 5.82 -1.17 1.35
CA LEU A 79 4.63 -1.99 1.12
C LEU A 79 3.39 -1.13 0.89
N LEU A 80 3.18 -0.07 1.69
CA LEU A 80 2.08 0.87 1.49
C LEU A 80 2.12 1.47 0.07
N HIS A 81 3.27 2.00 -0.34
CA HIS A 81 3.41 2.64 -1.66
C HIS A 81 3.21 1.65 -2.79
N LEU A 82 3.72 0.42 -2.65
CA LEU A 82 3.52 -0.65 -3.62
C LEU A 82 2.04 -0.96 -3.80
N ARG A 83 1.29 -1.14 -2.70
CA ARG A 83 -0.15 -1.49 -2.77
C ARG A 83 -0.99 -0.35 -3.33
N LEU A 84 -0.66 0.91 -3.01
CA LEU A 84 -1.32 2.08 -3.59
C LEU A 84 -1.06 2.19 -5.10
N ALA A 85 0.19 1.99 -5.56
CA ALA A 85 0.54 2.01 -6.98
C ALA A 85 -0.18 0.91 -7.76
N GLN A 86 -0.13 -0.33 -7.25
CA GLN A 86 -0.80 -1.49 -7.85
C GLN A 86 -2.30 -1.27 -7.96
N ALA A 87 -2.96 -0.76 -6.90
CA ALA A 87 -4.39 -0.50 -6.91
C ALA A 87 -4.77 0.54 -7.98
N GLY A 88 -4.00 1.63 -8.10
CA GLY A 88 -4.24 2.65 -9.13
C GLY A 88 -4.13 2.10 -10.55
N VAL A 89 -3.07 1.34 -10.84
CA VAL A 89 -2.85 0.73 -12.17
C VAL A 89 -3.94 -0.28 -12.50
N ARG A 90 -4.28 -1.17 -11.55
CA ARG A 90 -5.28 -2.22 -11.73
C ARG A 90 -6.69 -1.68 -11.90
N LEU A 91 -7.04 -0.63 -11.15
CA LEU A 91 -8.32 0.03 -11.31
C LEU A 91 -8.44 0.68 -12.68
N ALA A 92 -7.40 1.37 -13.15
CA ALA A 92 -7.39 1.95 -14.48
C ALA A 92 -7.51 0.86 -15.56
N ASP A 93 -6.77 -0.24 -15.44
CA ASP A 93 -6.81 -1.35 -16.40
C ASP A 93 -8.18 -2.03 -16.45
N ALA A 94 -8.81 -2.28 -15.30
CA ALA A 94 -10.13 -2.90 -15.22
C ALA A 94 -11.28 -2.02 -15.74
N LEU A 95 -11.07 -0.71 -15.90
CA LEU A 95 -12.06 0.24 -16.40
C LEU A 95 -11.87 0.60 -17.89
N ASN A 96 -10.75 0.20 -18.50
CA ASN A 96 -10.48 0.40 -19.93
C ASN A 96 -11.11 -0.70 -20.78
#